data_AF-A0A0B2B8W3-F1
#
_entry.id   AF-A0A0B2B8W3-F1
#
_cell.length_a   1.000
_cell.length_b   1.000
_cell.length_c   1.000
_cell.angle_alpha   90.00
_cell.angle_beta   90.00
_cell.angle_gamma   90.00
#
_symmetry.space_group_name_H-M   'P 1'
#
loop_
_entity.id
_entity.type
_entity.pdbx_description
1 polymer ?
#
loop_
_entity_poly.entity_id
_entity_poly.type
_entity_poly.pdbx_seq_one_letter_code
_entity_poly.pdbx_strand_id
1 'polypeptide(L)'
;MTATTLPYDAAALDRRTTLLSGVSAFVGTWRVGRYFWAIVVAITIAVLYLTDRYGEVEGTVADGILGSEKIFLGVMGIIIPLAMLSLHLAAGGTRRALFRGLLGAGVALAVTFAMAGAAGMLVESLVADAAGWPGSVQDARLYDEAGDFFAIVLSWSLSGLAYFLGGATVGIAYSRWGPFRGTVVLVPMIAAVAAVEVMLGGGALGPVFTQMADQTAGVVAVAVSVVIIAVLAVVLHRTIRDVPIRTGAPGDG
;
A
#
# COMPACT_ATOMS: atom_id res chain seq x y z
N MET A 1 18.10 -2.96 -50.57
CA MET A 1 16.98 -2.99 -49.61
C MET A 1 17.25 -1.94 -48.54
N THR A 2 16.66 -0.76 -48.69
CA THR A 2 16.76 0.33 -47.72
C THR A 2 15.74 0.06 -46.62
N ALA A 3 16.19 -0.29 -45.42
CA ALA A 3 15.31 -0.46 -44.27
C ALA A 3 14.75 0.92 -43.90
N THR A 4 13.49 1.16 -44.25
CA THR A 4 12.74 2.33 -43.80
C THR A 4 12.48 2.18 -42.31
N THR A 5 13.40 2.67 -41.48
CA THR A 5 13.17 2.82 -40.05
C THR A 5 12.12 3.90 -39.86
N LEU A 6 10.86 3.49 -39.71
CA LEU A 6 9.82 4.40 -39.23
C LEU A 6 10.32 4.99 -37.91
N PRO A 7 10.36 6.33 -37.76
CA PRO A 7 10.79 6.97 -36.53
C PRO A 7 9.80 6.60 -35.44
N TYR A 8 10.09 5.52 -34.72
CA TYR A 8 9.30 5.13 -33.57
C TYR A 8 9.58 6.16 -32.48
N ASP A 9 8.58 6.96 -32.15
CA ASP A 9 8.70 7.97 -31.11
C ASP A 9 8.99 7.29 -29.77
N ALA A 10 10.25 7.35 -29.35
CA ALA A 10 10.72 6.76 -28.11
C ALA A 10 9.93 7.27 -26.89
N ALA A 11 9.41 8.50 -26.95
CA ALA A 11 8.58 9.06 -25.90
C ALA A 11 7.19 8.39 -25.85
N ALA A 12 6.60 8.08 -27.01
CA ALA A 12 5.34 7.36 -27.09
C ALA A 12 5.47 5.92 -26.55
N LEU A 13 6.58 5.25 -26.83
CA LEU A 13 6.88 3.92 -26.26
C LEU A 13 7.01 3.94 -24.74
N ASP A 14 7.79 4.88 -24.21
CA ASP A 14 8.01 5.03 -22.75
C ASP A 14 6.69 5.31 -22.02
N ARG A 15 5.83 6.16 -22.58
CA ARG A 15 4.48 6.41 -22.04
C ARG A 15 3.62 5.16 -22.07
N ARG A 16 3.58 4.44 -23.21
CA ARG A 16 2.78 3.22 -23.35
C ARG A 16 3.22 2.14 -22.38
N THR A 17 4.52 1.89 -22.26
CA THR A 17 5.06 0.88 -21.34
C THR A 17 4.82 1.25 -19.87
N THR A 18 4.96 2.54 -19.52
CA THR A 18 4.62 3.06 -18.18
C THR A 18 3.15 2.85 -17.84
N LEU A 19 2.25 3.18 -18.79
CA LEU A 19 0.81 3.01 -18.60
C LEU A 19 0.44 1.54 -18.49
N LEU A 20 0.98 0.68 -19.35
CA LEU A 20 0.70 -0.76 -19.32
C LEU A 20 1.14 -1.38 -18.00
N SER A 21 2.31 -1.03 -17.48
CA SER A 21 2.76 -1.57 -16.19
C SER A 21 1.91 -1.06 -15.02
N GLY A 22 1.56 0.24 -15.03
CA GLY A 22 0.68 0.81 -14.01
C GLY A 22 -0.71 0.16 -14.03
N VAL A 23 -1.33 0.05 -15.21
CA VAL A 23 -2.65 -0.56 -15.39
C VAL A 23 -2.63 -2.04 -15.03
N SER A 24 -1.60 -2.79 -15.44
CA SER A 24 -1.53 -4.22 -15.10
C SER A 24 -1.36 -4.45 -13.60
N ALA A 25 -0.54 -3.63 -12.92
CA ALA A 25 -0.37 -3.68 -11.48
C ALA A 25 -1.69 -3.35 -10.76
N PHE A 26 -2.36 -2.28 -11.18
CA PHE A 26 -3.63 -1.86 -10.61
C PHE A 26 -4.73 -2.92 -10.80
N VAL A 27 -4.97 -3.36 -12.04
CA VAL A 27 -6.01 -4.34 -12.36
C VAL A 27 -5.70 -5.70 -11.74
N GLY A 28 -4.45 -6.15 -11.78
CA GLY A 28 -4.02 -7.40 -11.15
C GLY A 28 -4.28 -7.38 -9.65
N THR A 29 -3.94 -6.28 -8.97
CA THR A 29 -4.16 -6.12 -7.54
C THR A 29 -5.64 -6.08 -7.20
N TRP A 30 -6.47 -5.35 -7.95
CA TRP A 30 -7.92 -5.34 -7.72
C TRP A 30 -8.58 -6.68 -7.98
N ARG A 31 -8.08 -7.49 -8.93
CA ARG A 31 -8.59 -8.84 -9.16
C ARG A 31 -8.43 -9.71 -7.91
N VAL A 32 -7.27 -9.68 -7.27
CA VAL A 32 -7.00 -10.36 -5.99
C VAL A 32 -7.74 -9.67 -4.84
N GLY A 33 -7.74 -8.33 -4.85
CA GLY A 33 -8.35 -7.46 -3.87
C GLY A 33 -9.83 -7.70 -3.67
N ARG A 34 -10.57 -8.08 -4.72
CA ARG A 34 -11.99 -8.48 -4.57
C ARG A 34 -12.19 -9.66 -3.63
N TYR A 35 -11.28 -10.65 -3.65
CA TYR A 35 -11.34 -11.77 -2.71
C TYR A 35 -10.95 -11.34 -1.30
N PHE A 36 -9.95 -10.47 -1.17
CA PHE A 36 -9.60 -9.84 0.10
C PHE A 36 -10.81 -9.11 0.71
N TRP A 37 -11.47 -8.24 -0.04
CA TRP A 37 -12.65 -7.51 0.42
C TRP A 37 -13.83 -8.43 0.75
N ALA A 38 -14.05 -9.50 -0.04
CA ALA A 38 -15.07 -10.49 0.28
C ALA A 38 -14.81 -11.20 1.61
N ILE A 39 -13.55 -11.54 1.90
CA ILE A 39 -13.14 -12.13 3.18
C ILE A 39 -13.31 -11.12 4.32
N VAL A 40 -12.86 -9.87 4.13
CA VAL A 40 -13.03 -8.77 5.09
C VAL A 40 -14.51 -8.60 5.46
N VAL A 41 -15.40 -8.48 4.46
CA VAL A 41 -16.85 -8.37 4.69
C VAL A 41 -17.40 -9.59 5.43
N ALA A 42 -17.00 -10.80 5.05
CA ALA A 42 -17.44 -12.02 5.72
C ALA A 42 -17.00 -12.07 7.19
N ILE A 43 -15.77 -11.68 7.49
CA ILE A 43 -15.25 -11.60 8.86
C ILE A 43 -15.99 -10.52 9.63
N THR A 44 -16.19 -9.32 9.07
CA THR A 44 -16.93 -8.23 9.72
C THR A 44 -18.35 -8.69 10.08
N ILE A 45 -19.09 -9.30 9.14
CA ILE A 45 -20.42 -9.84 9.42
C ILE A 45 -20.38 -10.90 10.53
N ALA A 46 -19.42 -11.81 10.48
CA ALA A 46 -19.28 -12.85 11.50
C ALA A 46 -19.00 -12.26 12.90
N VAL A 47 -18.13 -11.25 13.00
CA VAL A 47 -17.84 -10.59 14.27
C VAL A 47 -19.07 -9.82 14.77
N LEU A 48 -19.74 -9.04 13.91
CA LEU A 48 -20.97 -8.33 14.30
C LEU A 48 -22.05 -9.29 14.81
N TYR A 49 -22.23 -10.44 14.15
CA TYR A 49 -23.16 -11.47 14.59
C TYR A 49 -22.77 -12.08 15.95
N LEU A 50 -21.47 -12.32 16.18
CA LEU A 50 -20.99 -12.83 17.47
C LEU A 50 -21.17 -11.80 18.59
N THR A 51 -20.90 -10.52 18.32
CA THR A 51 -21.09 -9.42 19.27
C THR A 51 -22.55 -9.29 19.69
N ASP A 52 -23.48 -9.34 18.72
CA ASP A 52 -24.92 -9.35 18.98
C ASP A 52 -25.35 -10.54 19.86
N ARG A 53 -24.77 -11.73 19.61
CA ARG A 53 -25.21 -12.95 20.28
C ARG A 53 -24.65 -13.17 21.68
N TYR A 54 -23.41 -12.74 21.92
CA TYR A 54 -22.64 -13.10 23.13
C TYR A 54 -22.29 -11.90 24.03
N GLY A 55 -22.48 -10.66 23.56
CA GLY A 55 -22.15 -9.46 24.32
C GLY A 55 -20.64 -9.16 24.40
N GLU A 56 -20.35 -7.87 24.62
CA GLU A 56 -19.04 -7.20 24.80
C GLU A 56 -17.83 -7.81 24.08
N VAL A 57 -17.73 -7.53 22.77
CA VAL A 57 -16.41 -7.42 22.13
C VAL A 57 -15.94 -5.99 22.38
N GLU A 58 -14.97 -5.81 23.27
CA GLU A 58 -14.30 -4.53 23.47
C GLU A 58 -13.49 -4.18 22.20
N GLY A 59 -13.83 -3.06 21.54
CA GLY A 59 -13.15 -2.54 20.35
C GLY A 59 -14.02 -2.57 19.08
N THR A 60 -13.74 -1.66 18.15
CA THR A 60 -14.40 -1.62 16.84
C THR A 60 -13.82 -2.67 15.91
N VAL A 61 -14.72 -3.43 15.27
CA VAL A 61 -14.39 -4.40 14.22
C VAL A 61 -13.70 -3.68 13.06
N ALA A 62 -14.12 -2.44 12.80
CA ALA A 62 -13.53 -1.52 11.84
C ALA A 62 -12.01 -1.32 11.98
N ASP A 63 -11.51 -0.94 13.16
CA ASP A 63 -10.09 -0.52 13.28
C ASP A 63 -9.10 -1.68 13.07
N GLY A 64 -9.49 -2.91 13.43
CA GLY A 64 -8.67 -4.09 13.21
C GLY A 64 -8.77 -4.66 11.80
N ILE A 65 -9.99 -4.91 11.32
CA ILE A 65 -10.22 -5.67 10.09
C ILE A 65 -10.19 -4.77 8.85
N LEU A 66 -10.82 -3.59 8.90
CA LEU A 66 -10.82 -2.66 7.77
C LEU A 66 -9.46 -2.02 7.56
N GLY A 67 -8.68 -1.81 8.64
CA GLY A 67 -7.30 -1.33 8.60
C GLY A 67 -6.25 -2.34 8.13
N SER A 68 -6.65 -3.55 7.71
CA SER A 68 -5.73 -4.60 7.21
C SER A 68 -5.35 -4.43 5.73
N GLU A 69 -6.03 -3.54 5.01
CA GLU A 69 -5.84 -3.26 3.60
C GLU A 69 -4.44 -2.72 3.27
N LYS A 70 -3.85 -1.91 4.16
CA LYS A 70 -2.46 -1.45 4.00
C LYS A 70 -1.44 -2.59 4.06
N ILE A 71 -1.66 -3.59 4.92
CA ILE A 71 -0.80 -4.79 4.99
C ILE A 71 -0.91 -5.58 3.70
N PHE A 72 -2.15 -5.77 3.20
CA PHE A 72 -2.39 -6.38 1.89
C PHE A 72 -1.64 -5.62 0.77
N LEU A 73 -1.73 -4.29 0.75
CA LEU A 73 -0.98 -3.46 -0.21
C LEU A 73 0.53 -3.58 -0.05
N GLY A 74 1.05 -3.75 1.17
CA GLY A 74 2.47 -4.03 1.41
C GLY A 74 2.91 -5.36 0.80
N VAL A 75 2.13 -6.42 0.97
CA VAL A 75 2.39 -7.74 0.36
C VAL A 75 2.33 -7.64 -1.16
N MET A 76 1.32 -6.97 -1.72
CA MET A 76 1.21 -6.75 -3.16
C MET A 76 2.37 -5.88 -3.68
N GLY A 77 2.81 -4.91 -2.88
CA GLY A 77 4.01 -4.13 -3.10
C GLY A 77 5.25 -5.01 -3.28
N ILE A 78 5.38 -6.12 -2.55
CA ILE A 78 6.48 -7.08 -2.74
C ILE A 78 6.30 -7.88 -4.03
N ILE A 79 5.11 -8.47 -4.23
CA ILE A 79 4.85 -9.46 -5.30
C ILE A 79 4.93 -8.83 -6.69
N ILE A 80 4.29 -7.68 -6.89
CA ILE A 80 4.14 -7.03 -8.20
C ILE A 80 5.48 -6.69 -8.86
N PRO A 81 6.40 -5.93 -8.24
CA PRO A 81 7.66 -5.59 -8.88
C PRO A 81 8.50 -6.83 -9.18
N LEU A 82 8.45 -7.87 -8.35
CA LEU A 82 9.16 -9.12 -8.60
C LEU A 82 8.60 -9.85 -9.83
N ALA A 83 7.29 -9.95 -9.95
CA ALA A 83 6.64 -10.59 -11.10
C ALA A 83 6.81 -9.77 -12.39
N MET A 84 6.83 -8.45 -12.29
CA MET A 84 6.81 -7.57 -13.46
C MET A 84 8.18 -7.17 -13.96
N LEU A 85 9.22 -7.11 -13.12
CA LEU A 85 10.52 -6.56 -13.49
C LEU A 85 11.12 -7.28 -14.70
N SER A 86 11.24 -8.60 -14.65
CA SER A 86 11.83 -9.39 -15.74
C SER A 86 10.98 -9.33 -17.01
N LEU A 87 9.66 -9.48 -16.88
CA LEU A 87 8.73 -9.46 -18.02
C LEU A 87 8.70 -8.08 -18.70
N HIS A 88 8.72 -7.00 -17.92
CA HIS A 88 8.70 -5.63 -18.43
C HIS A 88 9.98 -5.29 -19.19
N LEU A 89 11.15 -5.69 -18.67
CA LEU A 89 12.43 -5.48 -19.34
C LEU A 89 12.56 -6.36 -20.60
N ALA A 90 12.09 -7.62 -20.54
CA ALA A 90 12.09 -8.52 -21.69
C ALA A 90 11.19 -8.00 -22.84
N ALA A 91 10.09 -7.32 -22.51
CA ALA A 91 9.22 -6.65 -23.47
C ALA A 91 9.79 -5.33 -24.03
N GLY A 92 11.05 -4.98 -23.71
CA GLY A 92 11.70 -3.73 -24.15
C GLY A 92 11.33 -2.49 -23.32
N GLY A 93 10.65 -2.66 -22.19
CA GLY A 93 10.35 -1.58 -21.26
C GLY A 93 11.60 -1.10 -20.52
N THR A 94 11.58 0.16 -20.05
CA THR A 94 12.70 0.73 -19.28
C THR A 94 12.46 0.59 -17.78
N ARG A 95 13.54 0.50 -16.99
CA ARG A 95 13.45 0.55 -15.52
C ARG A 95 12.76 1.83 -15.01
N ARG A 96 12.93 2.95 -15.72
CA ARG A 96 12.30 4.24 -15.41
C ARG A 96 10.79 4.18 -15.64
N ALA A 97 10.36 3.59 -16.75
CA ALA A 97 8.95 3.36 -17.06
C ALA A 97 8.30 2.45 -16.01
N LEU A 98 8.97 1.36 -15.62
CA LEU A 98 8.50 0.46 -14.56
C LEU A 98 8.31 1.20 -13.24
N PHE A 99 9.31 1.96 -12.79
CA PHE A 99 9.21 2.73 -11.54
C PHE A 99 8.04 3.71 -11.56
N ARG A 100 7.88 4.48 -12.64
CA ARG A 100 6.75 5.42 -12.78
C ARG A 100 5.40 4.70 -12.78
N GLY A 101 5.32 3.56 -13.47
CA GLY A 101 4.11 2.74 -13.51
C GLY A 101 3.76 2.18 -12.13
N LEU A 102 4.74 1.66 -11.39
CA LEU A 102 4.57 1.19 -10.01
C LEU A 102 4.17 2.31 -9.06
N LEU A 103 4.78 3.50 -9.17
CA LEU A 103 4.42 4.64 -8.34
C LEU A 103 2.99 5.11 -8.62
N GLY A 104 2.60 5.25 -9.90
CA GLY A 104 1.24 5.59 -10.29
C GLY A 104 0.21 4.55 -9.85
N ALA A 105 0.54 3.26 -10.00
CA ALA A 105 -0.30 2.17 -9.51
C ALA A 105 -0.42 2.19 -7.98
N GLY A 106 0.68 2.40 -7.26
CA GLY A 106 0.69 2.47 -5.79
C GLY A 106 -0.20 3.59 -5.27
N VAL A 107 -0.13 4.79 -5.87
CA VAL A 107 -1.02 5.91 -5.52
C VAL A 107 -2.48 5.56 -5.80
N ALA A 108 -2.78 5.05 -6.99
CA ALA A 108 -4.15 4.69 -7.36
C ALA A 108 -4.72 3.57 -6.48
N LEU A 109 -3.91 2.56 -6.16
CA LEU A 109 -4.30 1.45 -5.28
C LEU A 109 -4.54 1.94 -3.86
N ALA A 110 -3.63 2.73 -3.29
CA ALA A 110 -3.77 3.26 -1.95
C ALA A 110 -5.05 4.09 -1.81
N VAL A 111 -5.33 4.99 -2.75
CA VAL A 111 -6.56 5.80 -2.75
C VAL A 111 -7.81 4.94 -2.92
N THR A 112 -7.82 4.00 -3.86
CA THR A 112 -9.02 3.18 -4.12
C THR A 112 -9.31 2.17 -3.01
N PHE A 113 -8.29 1.60 -2.38
CA PHE A 113 -8.47 0.73 -1.22
C PHE A 113 -8.87 1.53 0.02
N ALA A 114 -8.28 2.70 0.26
CA ALA A 114 -8.70 3.59 1.34
C ALA A 114 -10.16 4.04 1.19
N MET A 115 -10.61 4.36 -0.02
CA MET A 115 -12.03 4.67 -0.28
C MET A 115 -12.94 3.47 0.01
N ALA A 116 -12.56 2.26 -0.41
CA ALA A 116 -13.35 1.06 -0.14
C ALA A 116 -13.42 0.77 1.37
N GLY A 117 -12.31 0.93 2.08
CA GLY A 117 -12.23 0.77 3.52
C GLY A 117 -13.05 1.81 4.28
N ALA A 118 -12.88 3.09 3.96
CA ALA A 118 -13.65 4.18 4.56
C ALA A 118 -15.16 4.04 4.30
N ALA A 119 -15.55 3.57 3.11
CA ALA A 119 -16.94 3.26 2.81
C ALA A 119 -17.47 2.09 3.67
N GLY A 120 -16.65 1.06 3.89
CA GLY A 120 -16.96 -0.02 4.82
C GLY A 120 -17.17 0.47 6.25
N MET A 121 -16.28 1.36 6.72
CA MET A 121 -16.36 1.95 8.07
C MET A 121 -17.61 2.80 8.25
N LEU A 122 -17.99 3.59 7.24
CA LEU A 122 -19.23 4.37 7.25
C LEU A 122 -20.47 3.47 7.28
N VAL A 123 -20.48 2.36 6.54
CA VAL A 123 -21.58 1.40 6.59
C VAL A 123 -21.67 0.74 7.97
N GLU A 124 -20.53 0.36 8.54
CA GLU A 124 -20.47 -0.23 9.88
C GLU A 124 -20.99 0.75 10.94
N SER A 125 -20.59 2.02 10.89
CA SER A 125 -21.07 3.03 11.85
C SER A 125 -22.57 3.23 11.76
N LEU A 126 -23.14 3.29 10.55
CA LEU A 126 -24.60 3.41 10.36
C LEU A 126 -25.36 2.19 10.89
N VAL A 127 -24.80 0.98 10.73
CA VAL A 127 -25.40 -0.25 11.28
C VAL A 127 -25.32 -0.25 12.81
N ALA A 128 -24.18 0.15 13.38
CA ALA A 128 -24.00 0.25 14.82
C ALA A 128 -24.97 1.27 15.45
N ASP A 129 -25.10 2.45 14.84
CA ASP A 129 -26.04 3.49 15.27
C ASP A 129 -27.49 3.00 15.23
N ALA A 130 -27.88 2.30 14.17
CA ALA A 130 -29.22 1.74 14.03
C ALA A 130 -29.51 0.62 15.05
N ALA A 131 -28.48 -0.13 15.46
CA ALA A 131 -28.58 -1.17 16.47
C ALA A 131 -28.46 -0.64 17.91
N GLY A 132 -28.15 0.65 18.09
CA GLY A 132 -27.90 1.26 19.40
C GLY A 132 -26.61 0.78 20.05
N TRP A 133 -25.66 0.28 19.28
CA TRP A 133 -24.34 -0.11 19.78
C TRP A 133 -23.47 1.14 19.98
N PRO A 134 -22.68 1.22 21.06
CA PRO A 134 -21.77 2.34 21.27
C PRO A 134 -20.71 2.35 20.17
N GLY A 135 -20.81 3.31 19.25
CA GLY A 135 -19.76 3.58 18.28
C GLY A 135 -18.58 4.27 18.96
N SER A 136 -17.39 3.68 18.91
CA SER A 136 -16.17 4.40 19.29
C SER A 136 -15.06 4.10 18.29
N VAL A 137 -14.67 5.09 17.50
CA VAL A 137 -13.39 5.04 16.80
C VAL A 137 -12.31 5.17 17.86
N GLN A 138 -11.41 4.19 17.99
CA GLN A 138 -10.34 4.27 18.97
C GLN A 138 -9.08 4.85 18.31
N ASP A 139 -8.43 5.78 19.01
CA ASP A 139 -7.08 6.24 18.71
C ASP A 139 -6.83 6.88 17.33
N ALA A 140 -7.84 7.48 16.71
CA ALA A 140 -7.65 8.21 15.47
C ALA A 140 -7.18 9.66 15.73
N ARG A 141 -6.12 10.10 15.03
CA ARG A 141 -5.57 11.46 15.16
C ARG A 141 -6.07 12.43 14.12
N LEU A 142 -6.18 11.97 12.88
CA LEU A 142 -6.55 12.82 11.74
C LEU A 142 -8.08 12.96 11.61
N TYR A 143 -8.81 12.07 12.27
CA TYR A 143 -10.26 12.01 12.34
C TYR A 143 -10.64 11.63 13.76
N ASP A 144 -11.74 12.18 14.26
CA ASP A 144 -12.26 11.87 15.61
C ASP A 144 -13.52 11.02 15.54
N GLU A 145 -14.18 10.99 14.37
CA GLU A 145 -15.45 10.33 14.15
C GLU A 145 -15.45 9.52 12.84
N ALA A 146 -16.29 8.48 12.77
CA ALA A 146 -16.49 7.72 11.53
C ALA A 146 -17.07 8.57 10.38
N GLY A 147 -17.66 9.72 10.69
CA GLY A 147 -18.17 10.70 9.73
C GLY A 147 -17.09 11.46 8.96
N ASP A 148 -15.83 11.44 9.41
CA ASP A 148 -14.71 12.17 8.81
C ASP A 148 -14.12 11.45 7.59
N PHE A 149 -15.00 11.06 6.65
CA PHE A 149 -14.68 10.20 5.51
C PHE A 149 -13.42 10.63 4.75
N PHE A 150 -13.26 11.91 4.46
CA PHE A 150 -12.11 12.40 3.69
C PHE A 150 -10.79 12.35 4.47
N ALA A 151 -10.83 12.55 5.79
CA ALA A 151 -9.64 12.44 6.62
C ALA A 151 -9.21 10.98 6.78
N ILE A 152 -10.18 10.06 6.93
CA ILE A 152 -9.94 8.61 6.92
C ILE A 152 -9.30 8.19 5.59
N VAL A 153 -9.90 8.57 4.45
CA VAL A 153 -9.37 8.26 3.12
C VAL A 153 -7.95 8.81 2.95
N LEU A 154 -7.69 10.04 3.39
CA LEU A 154 -6.35 10.63 3.31
C LEU A 154 -5.34 9.85 4.14
N SER A 155 -5.66 9.57 5.41
CA SER A 155 -4.81 8.82 6.33
C SER A 155 -4.49 7.43 5.78
N TRP A 156 -5.52 6.66 5.42
CA TRP A 156 -5.37 5.29 4.93
C TRP A 156 -4.69 5.24 3.56
N SER A 157 -4.87 6.26 2.71
CA SER A 157 -4.13 6.38 1.44
C SER A 157 -2.63 6.58 1.67
N LEU A 158 -2.24 7.43 2.61
CA LEU A 158 -0.82 7.67 2.91
C LEU A 158 -0.17 6.42 3.51
N SER A 159 -0.83 5.79 4.47
CA SER A 159 -0.41 4.51 5.04
C SER A 159 -0.30 3.42 3.97
N GLY A 160 -1.36 3.19 3.18
CA GLY A 160 -1.37 2.19 2.11
C GLY A 160 -0.26 2.41 1.07
N LEU A 161 0.01 3.67 0.71
CA LEU A 161 1.11 4.01 -0.20
C LEU A 161 2.49 3.74 0.42
N ALA A 162 2.67 4.09 1.70
CA ALA A 162 3.92 3.80 2.43
C ALA A 162 4.18 2.29 2.50
N TYR A 163 3.16 1.49 2.83
CA TYR A 163 3.24 0.02 2.82
C TYR A 163 3.58 -0.52 1.44
N PHE A 164 2.89 -0.06 0.39
CA PHE A 164 3.15 -0.51 -0.98
C PHE A 164 4.59 -0.22 -1.42
N LEU A 165 5.08 1.00 -1.21
CA LEU A 165 6.44 1.40 -1.59
C LEU A 165 7.51 0.72 -0.72
N GLY A 166 7.26 0.58 0.57
CA GLY A 166 8.12 -0.16 1.50
C GLY A 166 8.24 -1.62 1.08
N GLY A 167 7.11 -2.29 0.84
CA GLY A 167 7.04 -3.65 0.32
C GLY A 167 7.77 -3.80 -1.03
N ALA A 168 7.54 -2.89 -1.97
CA ALA A 168 8.23 -2.90 -3.26
C ALA A 168 9.75 -2.77 -3.12
N THR A 169 10.21 -1.91 -2.22
CA THR A 169 11.63 -1.73 -1.95
C THR A 169 12.24 -3.00 -1.35
N VAL A 170 11.56 -3.61 -0.37
CA VAL A 170 11.98 -4.86 0.26
C VAL A 170 12.05 -5.99 -0.77
N GLY A 171 11.01 -6.20 -1.57
CA GLY A 171 10.98 -7.26 -2.59
C GLY A 171 12.16 -7.14 -3.54
N ILE A 172 12.39 -5.95 -4.09
CA ILE A 172 13.48 -5.72 -5.04
C ILE A 172 14.84 -5.84 -4.35
N ALA A 173 15.00 -5.34 -3.12
CA ALA A 173 16.23 -5.47 -2.34
C ALA A 173 16.62 -6.94 -2.09
N TYR A 174 15.66 -7.79 -1.69
CA TYR A 174 15.91 -9.22 -1.51
C TYR A 174 16.28 -9.92 -2.82
N SER A 175 15.59 -9.60 -3.93
CA SER A 175 15.91 -10.19 -5.23
C SER A 175 17.32 -9.80 -5.72
N ARG A 176 17.76 -8.58 -5.41
CA ARG A 176 19.02 -8.02 -5.89
C ARG A 176 20.21 -8.39 -5.03
N TRP A 177 20.10 -8.22 -3.71
CA TRP A 177 21.23 -8.34 -2.79
C TRP A 177 21.24 -9.65 -1.99
N GLY A 178 20.23 -10.51 -2.19
CA GLY A 178 20.08 -11.76 -1.47
C GLY A 178 19.52 -11.58 -0.06
N PRO A 179 19.39 -12.68 0.71
CA PRO A 179 18.65 -12.68 1.97
C PRO A 179 19.30 -11.80 3.04
N PHE A 180 20.62 -11.90 3.25
CA PHE A 180 21.30 -11.16 4.33
C PHE A 180 21.22 -9.65 4.17
N ARG A 181 21.58 -9.13 2.99
CA ARG A 181 21.53 -7.69 2.71
C ARG A 181 20.08 -7.19 2.56
N GLY A 182 19.17 -8.02 2.06
CA GLY A 182 17.74 -7.76 2.06
C GLY A 182 17.22 -7.50 3.47
N THR A 183 17.62 -8.33 4.46
CA THR A 183 17.24 -8.14 5.86
C THR A 183 17.76 -6.83 6.45
N VAL A 184 18.97 -6.40 6.09
CA VAL A 184 19.50 -5.09 6.53
C VAL A 184 18.64 -3.93 6.01
N VAL A 185 18.09 -4.05 4.79
CA VAL A 185 17.21 -3.04 4.19
C VAL A 185 15.78 -3.13 4.74
N LEU A 186 15.34 -4.32 5.12
CA LEU A 186 14.03 -4.54 5.73
C LEU A 186 13.82 -3.68 6.97
N VAL A 187 14.82 -3.63 7.86
CA VAL A 187 14.75 -2.88 9.14
C VAL A 187 14.40 -1.40 8.94
N PRO A 188 15.15 -0.59 8.15
CA PRO A 188 14.80 0.80 7.93
C PRO A 188 13.50 0.99 7.15
N MET A 189 13.09 0.04 6.30
CA MET A 189 11.80 0.12 5.60
C MET A 189 10.63 -0.09 6.56
N ILE A 190 10.72 -1.08 7.46
CA ILE A 190 9.73 -1.27 8.54
C ILE A 190 9.68 -0.03 9.43
N ALA A 191 10.84 0.53 9.81
CA ALA A 191 10.88 1.74 10.62
C ALA A 191 10.22 2.94 9.92
N ALA A 192 10.45 3.13 8.62
CA ALA A 192 9.83 4.20 7.84
C ALA A 192 8.30 4.04 7.74
N VAL A 193 7.82 2.82 7.49
CA VAL A 193 6.38 2.53 7.45
C VAL A 193 5.74 2.71 8.83
N ALA A 194 6.37 2.20 9.88
CA ALA A 194 5.93 2.39 11.25
C ALA A 194 5.91 3.87 11.65
N ALA A 195 6.87 4.67 11.20
CA ALA A 195 6.86 6.11 11.44
C ALA A 195 5.66 6.80 10.79
N VAL A 196 5.27 6.41 9.56
CA VAL A 196 4.04 6.93 8.92
C VAL A 196 2.79 6.56 9.72
N GLU A 197 2.68 5.31 10.17
CA GLU A 197 1.58 4.84 11.03
C GLU A 197 1.49 5.62 12.33
N VAL A 198 2.62 5.77 13.03
CA VAL A 198 2.70 6.52 14.29
C VAL A 198 2.34 7.97 14.05
N MET A 199 2.78 8.61 12.96
CA MET A 199 2.43 10.01 12.68
C MET A 199 0.93 10.19 12.43
N LEU A 200 0.33 9.31 11.63
CA LEU A 200 -1.08 9.40 11.25
C LEU A 200 -2.05 8.91 12.33
N GLY A 201 -1.55 8.34 13.42
CA GLY A 201 -2.38 7.76 14.47
C GLY A 201 -3.11 6.50 14.01
N GLY A 202 -2.49 5.71 13.14
CA GLY A 202 -3.09 4.50 12.58
C GLY A 202 -2.36 3.22 12.98
N GLY A 203 -3.11 2.11 12.97
CA GLY A 203 -2.59 0.74 12.91
C GLY A 203 -2.13 0.10 14.22
N ALA A 204 -1.66 -1.15 14.10
CA ALA A 204 -1.35 -2.04 15.23
C ALA A 204 -0.29 -1.50 16.21
N LEU A 205 0.49 -0.48 15.81
CA LEU A 205 1.52 0.14 16.65
C LEU A 205 1.08 1.48 17.25
N GLY A 206 -0.07 2.03 16.83
CA GLY A 206 -0.61 3.30 17.33
C GLY A 206 -0.67 3.36 18.87
N PRO A 207 -1.30 2.39 19.56
CA PRO A 207 -1.45 2.39 21.02
C PRO A 207 -0.13 2.39 21.79
N VAL A 208 0.96 1.87 21.21
CA VAL A 208 2.28 1.81 21.86
C VAL A 208 2.98 3.16 21.84
N PHE A 209 2.68 4.00 20.84
CA PHE A 209 3.37 5.27 20.59
C PHE A 209 2.46 6.50 20.68
N THR A 210 1.19 6.33 21.02
CA THR A 210 0.21 7.42 21.21
C THR A 210 0.73 8.47 22.19
N GLN A 211 1.30 8.04 23.32
CA GLN A 211 1.87 8.92 24.36
C GLN A 211 3.00 9.83 23.87
N MET A 212 3.76 9.43 22.84
CA MET A 212 4.90 10.20 22.33
C MET A 212 4.51 11.26 21.31
N ALA A 213 3.37 11.11 20.63
CA ALA A 213 3.02 11.96 19.50
C ALA A 213 1.68 12.72 19.64
N ASP A 214 1.07 12.66 20.83
CA ASP A 214 -0.11 13.43 21.26
C ASP A 214 -0.01 14.96 21.12
N GLN A 215 1.19 15.50 20.89
CA GLN A 215 1.43 16.94 20.78
C GLN A 215 1.60 17.44 19.33
N THR A 216 1.46 16.57 18.33
CA THR A 216 1.75 16.93 16.93
C THR A 216 0.49 17.32 16.19
N ALA A 217 0.43 18.55 15.67
CA ALA A 217 -0.70 19.00 14.85
C ALA A 217 -0.87 18.12 13.59
N GLY A 218 -2.12 17.79 13.21
CA GLY A 218 -2.41 16.88 12.09
C GLY A 218 -1.77 17.28 10.75
N VAL A 219 -1.64 18.58 10.47
CA VAL A 219 -0.94 19.09 9.27
C VAL A 219 0.54 18.70 9.27
N VAL A 220 1.20 18.77 10.44
CA VAL A 220 2.61 18.38 10.59
C VAL A 220 2.75 16.88 10.39
N ALA A 221 1.85 16.08 10.96
CA ALA A 221 1.83 14.63 10.76
C ALA A 221 1.71 14.24 9.27
N VAL A 222 0.77 14.85 8.54
CA VAL A 222 0.61 14.63 7.10
C VAL A 222 1.87 15.05 6.33
N ALA A 223 2.45 16.21 6.64
CA ALA A 223 3.65 16.69 5.97
C ALA A 223 4.85 15.75 6.18
N VAL A 224 5.07 15.28 7.41
CA VAL A 224 6.13 14.31 7.74
C VAL A 224 5.90 12.98 7.01
N SER A 225 4.67 12.48 6.99
CA SER A 225 4.31 11.25 6.25
C SER A 225 4.59 11.37 4.76
N VAL A 226 4.24 12.50 4.14
CA VAL A 226 4.55 12.77 2.72
C VAL A 226 6.06 12.79 2.47
N VAL A 227 6.85 13.39 3.37
CA VAL A 227 8.32 13.39 3.27
C VAL A 227 8.87 11.97 3.35
N ILE A 228 8.40 11.14 4.29
CA ILE A 228 8.83 9.74 4.43
C ILE A 228 8.47 8.94 3.17
N ILE A 229 7.26 9.10 2.65
CA ILE A 229 6.81 8.46 1.39
C ILE A 229 7.68 8.88 0.21
N ALA A 230 8.05 10.16 0.12
CA ALA A 230 8.96 10.66 -0.92
C ALA A 230 10.35 10.00 -0.79
N VAL A 231 10.88 9.84 0.43
CA VAL A 231 12.12 9.12 0.68
C VAL A 231 12.01 7.65 0.25
N LEU A 232 10.92 6.96 0.60
CA LEU A 232 10.65 5.59 0.16
C LEU A 232 10.64 5.48 -1.37
N ALA A 233 9.96 6.42 -2.06
CA ALA A 233 9.95 6.46 -3.52
C ALA A 233 11.35 6.67 -4.13
N VAL A 234 12.18 7.52 -3.52
CA VAL A 234 13.57 7.73 -3.94
C VAL A 234 14.43 6.48 -3.72
N VAL A 235 14.29 5.82 -2.57
CA VAL A 235 15.01 4.56 -2.27
C VAL A 235 14.59 3.46 -3.24
N LEU A 236 13.29 3.33 -3.51
CA LEU A 236 12.76 2.39 -4.52
C LEU A 236 13.36 2.68 -5.91
N HIS A 237 13.34 3.94 -6.33
CA HIS A 237 13.90 4.37 -7.61
C HIS A 237 15.38 4.00 -7.75
N ARG A 238 16.19 4.30 -6.72
CA ARG A 238 17.62 3.94 -6.65
C ARG A 238 17.81 2.43 -6.70
N THR A 239 17.01 1.69 -5.96
CA THR A 239 17.11 0.22 -5.87
C THR A 239 16.82 -0.42 -7.22
N ILE A 240 15.77 0.05 -7.92
CA ILE A 240 15.39 -0.42 -9.26
C ILE A 240 16.46 -0.08 -10.30
N ARG A 241 16.99 1.15 -10.30
CA ARG A 241 17.91 1.66 -11.33
C ARG A 241 19.11 0.74 -11.55
N ASP A 242 19.62 0.19 -10.46
CA ASP A 242 20.89 -0.54 -10.44
C ASP A 242 20.71 -2.07 -10.37
N VAL A 243 19.53 -2.61 -10.70
CA VAL A 243 19.31 -4.08 -10.74
C VAL A 243 20.05 -4.68 -11.94
N PRO A 244 21.02 -5.59 -11.73
CA PRO A 244 21.70 -6.27 -12.84
C PRO A 244 20.73 -7.17 -13.60
N ILE A 245 20.78 -7.15 -14.93
CA ILE A 245 20.03 -8.10 -15.77
C ILE A 245 20.83 -9.40 -15.75
N ARG A 246 20.36 -10.40 -15.00
CA ARG A 246 20.89 -11.75 -15.14
C ARG A 246 20.28 -12.35 -16.40
N THR A 247 21.04 -12.37 -17.49
CA THR A 247 20.76 -13.23 -18.63
C THR A 247 21.07 -14.65 -18.19
N GLY A 248 20.07 -15.38 -17.66
CA GLY A 248 20.25 -16.78 -17.31
C GLY A 248 20.60 -17.56 -18.57
N ALA A 249 21.84 -18.03 -18.70
CA ALA A 249 22.11 -19.17 -19.55
C ALA A 249 21.45 -20.39 -18.87
N PRO A 250 20.58 -21.14 -19.57
CA PRO A 250 20.02 -22.36 -19.01
C PRO A 250 21.16 -23.39 -18.89
N GLY A 251 21.76 -23.52 -17.70
CA GLY A 251 22.85 -24.50 -17.50
C GLY A 251 23.52 -24.56 -16.13
N ASP A 252 23.59 -23.47 -15.37
CA ASP A 252 24.45 -23.45 -14.16
C ASP A 252 23.65 -23.47 -12.84
N GLY A 253 22.92 -24.56 -12.61
CA GLY A 253 22.22 -24.85 -11.36
C GLY A 253 22.60 -26.22 -10.83
#